data_AF-A0A482UG95-F1
#
_entry.id   AF-A0A482UG95-F1
#
_cell.length_a   1.000
_cell.length_b   1.000
_cell.length_c   1.000
_cell.angle_alpha   90.00
_cell.angle_beta   90.00
_cell.angle_gamma   90.00
#
_symmetry.space_group_name_H-M   'P 1'
#
loop_
_entity.id
_entity.type
_entity.pdbx_description
1 polymer ?
#
loop_
_entity_poly.entity_id
_entity_poly.type
_entity_poly.pdbx_seq_one_letter_code
_entity_poly.pdbx_strand_id
1 'polypeptide(L)'
;MSSEPTSTVIDGTTLKGRSGVARIWHACGYSLAGLRAAYAGEAAFRQLVWLSLLLLPLALLLDVSRIERAVLIAGVLLALIVELLNSAIEAAIDRISYELHPLSKRAKDMGSAAQLLALCLLALVWAVILL
;
A
#
# COMPACT_ATOMS: atom_id res chain seq x y z
N MET A 1 21.02 -32.70 23.44
CA MET A 1 20.03 -32.65 22.35
C MET A 1 19.03 -31.56 22.67
N SER A 2 19.26 -30.34 22.18
CA SER A 2 18.36 -29.21 22.31
C SER A 2 17.27 -29.31 21.23
N SER A 3 16.02 -29.44 21.66
CA SER A 3 14.83 -29.44 20.81
C SER A 3 14.63 -28.07 20.17
N GLU A 4 14.85 -27.97 18.86
CA GLU A 4 14.43 -26.79 18.08
C GLU A 4 12.89 -26.73 18.02
N PRO A 5 12.28 -25.55 18.21
CA PRO A 5 10.84 -25.39 18.04
C PRO A 5 10.52 -25.47 16.55
N THR A 6 9.69 -26.44 16.17
CA THR A 6 9.16 -26.60 14.82
C THR A 6 8.40 -25.34 14.42
N SER A 7 9.02 -24.44 13.67
CA SER A 7 8.34 -23.30 13.06
C SER A 7 7.27 -23.85 12.12
N THR A 8 6.00 -23.68 12.48
CA THR A 8 4.85 -24.04 11.64
C THR A 8 4.90 -23.23 10.35
N VAL A 9 5.54 -23.79 9.32
CA VAL A 9 5.50 -23.25 7.96
C VAL A 9 4.07 -23.45 7.47
N ILE A 10 3.29 -22.37 7.43
CA ILE A 10 1.95 -22.40 6.83
C ILE A 10 2.16 -22.60 5.32
N ASP A 11 1.89 -23.82 4.85
CA ASP A 11 1.97 -24.17 3.44
C ASP A 11 0.88 -23.44 2.65
N GLY A 12 1.28 -22.69 1.60
CA GLY A 12 0.39 -21.88 0.77
C GLY A 12 -0.67 -22.69 0.02
N THR A 13 -0.52 -24.02 -0.02
CA THR A 13 -1.51 -24.96 -0.54
C THR A 13 -2.80 -25.00 0.30
N THR A 14 -2.74 -24.69 1.61
CA THR A 14 -3.92 -24.67 2.50
C THR A 14 -4.91 -23.54 2.20
N LEU A 15 -4.52 -22.55 1.37
CA LEU A 15 -5.37 -21.47 0.91
C LEU A 15 -6.22 -21.86 -0.31
N LYS A 16 -5.84 -22.91 -1.05
CA LYS A 16 -6.60 -23.41 -2.19
C LYS A 16 -7.70 -24.36 -1.69
N GLY A 17 -8.93 -23.85 -1.56
CA GLY A 17 -10.10 -24.73 -1.41
C GLY A 17 -11.36 -24.15 -0.77
N ARG A 18 -11.39 -22.88 -0.36
CA ARG A 18 -12.52 -22.35 0.42
C ARG A 18 -13.40 -21.43 -0.43
N SER A 19 -14.70 -21.71 -0.53
CA SER A 19 -15.68 -20.94 -1.31
C SER A 19 -16.70 -20.21 -0.42
N GLY A 20 -17.38 -19.21 -0.99
CA GLY A 20 -18.45 -18.45 -0.32
C GLY A 20 -17.97 -17.28 0.57
N VAL A 21 -18.88 -16.83 1.45
CA VAL A 21 -18.72 -15.68 2.36
C VAL A 21 -17.50 -15.82 3.27
N ALA A 22 -17.15 -17.04 3.66
CA ALA A 22 -15.96 -17.32 4.46
C ALA A 22 -14.65 -16.88 3.76
N ARG A 23 -14.57 -16.96 2.43
CA ARG A 23 -13.41 -16.48 1.67
C ARG A 23 -13.29 -14.96 1.73
N ILE A 24 -14.40 -14.24 1.62
CA ILE A 24 -14.44 -12.78 1.70
C ILE A 24 -14.01 -12.33 3.10
N TRP A 25 -14.54 -12.96 4.15
CA TRP A 25 -14.17 -12.66 5.53
C TRP A 25 -12.66 -12.85 5.80
N HIS A 26 -12.09 -13.98 5.36
CA HIS A 26 -10.65 -14.22 5.49
C HIS A 26 -9.81 -13.28 4.61
N ALA A 27 -10.27 -12.94 3.41
CA ALA A 27 -9.61 -11.95 2.57
C ALA A 27 -9.57 -10.57 3.25
N CYS A 28 -10.67 -10.14 3.88
CA CYS A 28 -10.69 -8.93 4.70
C CYS A 28 -9.67 -9.01 5.85
N GLY A 29 -9.54 -10.16 6.51
CA GLY A 29 -8.52 -10.39 7.54
C GLY A 29 -7.10 -10.23 7.02
N TYR A 30 -6.78 -10.79 5.86
CA TYR A 30 -5.46 -10.63 5.22
C TYR A 30 -5.20 -9.18 4.78
N SER A 31 -6.20 -8.51 4.21
CA SER A 31 -6.10 -7.09 3.84
C SER A 31 -5.80 -6.21 5.05
N LEU A 32 -6.50 -6.42 6.17
CA LEU A 32 -6.27 -5.66 7.40
C LEU A 32 -4.88 -5.93 7.99
N ALA A 33 -4.42 -7.18 7.95
CA ALA A 33 -3.07 -7.53 8.36
C ALA A 33 -2.01 -6.81 7.51
N GLY A 34 -2.19 -6.77 6.18
CA GLY A 34 -1.32 -6.04 5.27
C GLY A 34 -1.28 -4.54 5.53
N LEU A 35 -2.44 -3.90 5.71
CA LEU A 35 -2.53 -2.47 6.05
C LEU A 35 -1.86 -2.16 7.40
N ARG A 36 -2.06 -3.02 8.41
CA ARG A 36 -1.42 -2.86 9.72
C ARG A 36 0.09 -3.01 9.62
N ALA A 37 0.57 -3.99 8.84
CA ALA A 37 2.00 -4.19 8.62
C ALA A 37 2.63 -2.98 7.94
N ALA A 38 2.03 -2.46 6.88
CA ALA A 38 2.50 -1.25 6.21
C ALA A 38 2.50 -0.03 7.14
N TYR A 39 1.44 0.18 7.92
CA TYR A 39 1.40 1.30 8.88
C TYR A 39 2.45 1.18 9.99
N ALA A 40 2.70 -0.01 10.51
CA ALA A 40 3.71 -0.21 11.55
C ALA A 40 5.13 -0.12 11.00
N GLY A 41 5.40 -0.74 9.84
CA GLY A 41 6.73 -0.82 9.24
C GLY A 41 7.17 0.46 8.53
N GLU A 42 6.26 1.13 7.82
CA GLU A 42 6.62 2.12 6.82
C GLU A 42 6.25 3.54 7.24
N ALA A 43 7.27 4.38 7.47
CA ALA A 43 7.07 5.77 7.85
C ALA A 43 6.35 6.57 6.75
N ALA A 44 6.68 6.31 5.48
CA ALA A 44 6.05 6.97 4.33
C ALA A 44 4.56 6.61 4.23
N PHE A 45 4.19 5.33 4.41
CA PHE A 45 2.79 4.93 4.47
C PHE A 45 2.02 5.61 5.62
N ARG A 46 2.62 5.73 6.82
CA ARG A 46 1.99 6.50 7.91
C ARG A 46 1.75 7.96 7.52
N GLN A 47 2.73 8.61 6.93
CA GLN A 47 2.61 10.01 6.49
C GLN A 47 1.47 10.18 5.48
N LEU A 48 1.35 9.27 4.52
CA LEU A 48 0.24 9.25 3.56
C LEU A 48 -1.11 9.00 4.21
N VAL A 49 -1.19 8.14 5.23
CA VAL A 49 -2.43 7.96 5.99
C VAL A 49 -2.83 9.27 6.68
N TRP A 50 -1.89 9.95 7.34
CA TRP A 50 -2.16 11.26 7.96
C TRP A 50 -2.59 12.32 6.94
N LEU A 51 -1.91 12.37 5.79
CA LEU A 51 -2.28 13.24 4.67
C LEU A 51 -3.68 12.91 4.15
N SER A 52 -4.01 11.62 4.04
CA SER A 52 -5.33 11.16 3.56
C SER A 52 -6.44 11.52 4.54
N LEU A 53 -6.18 11.43 5.85
CA LEU A 53 -7.10 11.86 6.90
C LEU A 53 -7.39 13.38 6.85
N LEU A 54 -6.49 14.17 6.26
CA LEU A 54 -6.72 15.60 6.00
C LEU A 54 -7.43 15.84 4.66
N LEU A 55 -6.92 15.24 3.58
CA LEU A 55 -7.37 15.51 2.21
C LEU A 55 -8.74 14.91 1.90
N LEU A 56 -9.08 13.74 2.43
CA LEU A 56 -10.38 13.12 2.14
C LEU A 56 -11.56 13.92 2.72
N PRO A 57 -11.55 14.34 4.00
CA PRO A 57 -12.59 15.25 4.50
C PRO A 57 -12.63 16.57 3.73
N LEU A 58 -11.46 17.14 3.40
CA LEU A 58 -11.40 18.38 2.64
C LEU A 58 -12.07 18.22 1.25
N ALA A 59 -11.80 17.15 0.52
CA ALA A 59 -12.44 16.86 -0.77
C ALA A 59 -13.97 16.75 -0.67
N LEU A 60 -14.50 16.24 0.44
CA LEU A 60 -15.94 16.15 0.68
C LEU A 60 -16.58 17.51 1.00
N LEU A 61 -15.83 18.42 1.63
CA LEU A 61 -16.31 19.73 2.05
C LEU A 61 -16.18 20.82 0.98
N LEU A 62 -15.31 20.62 -0.03
CA LEU A 62 -15.12 21.56 -1.13
C LEU A 62 -16.36 21.66 -2.04
N ASP A 63 -16.69 22.88 -2.45
CA ASP A 63 -17.75 23.16 -3.43
C ASP A 63 -17.22 22.96 -4.86
N VAL A 64 -17.10 21.69 -5.25
CA VAL A 64 -16.65 21.25 -6.57
C VAL A 64 -17.66 20.29 -7.18
N SER A 65 -17.59 20.09 -8.49
CA SER A 65 -18.45 19.13 -9.17
C SER A 65 -18.26 17.71 -8.64
N ARG A 66 -19.25 16.83 -8.87
CA ARG A 66 -19.18 15.42 -8.45
C ARG A 66 -18.00 14.68 -9.08
N ILE A 67 -17.64 15.04 -10.31
CA ILE A 67 -16.52 14.41 -11.03
C ILE A 67 -15.19 14.86 -10.43
N GLU A 68 -15.00 16.18 -10.23
CA GLU A 68 -13.79 16.71 -9.60
C GLU A 68 -13.59 16.13 -8.20
N ARG A 69 -14.64 16.05 -7.38
CA ARG A 69 -14.59 15.41 -6.06
C ARG A 69 -14.14 13.95 -6.15
N ALA A 70 -14.69 13.18 -7.09
CA ALA A 70 -14.29 11.78 -7.27
C ALA A 70 -12.81 11.66 -7.67
N VAL A 71 -12.33 12.58 -8.52
CA VAL A 71 -10.92 12.62 -8.94
C VAL A 71 -9.99 13.01 -7.79
N LEU A 72 -10.35 13.99 -6.95
CA LEU A 72 -9.58 14.36 -5.75
C LEU A 72 -9.43 13.16 -4.78
N ILE A 73 -10.54 12.47 -4.51
CA ILE A 73 -10.55 11.27 -3.66
C ILE A 73 -9.72 10.14 -4.29
N ALA A 74 -9.89 9.89 -5.58
CA ALA A 74 -9.16 8.85 -6.30
C ALA A 74 -7.64 9.08 -6.26
N GLY A 75 -7.18 10.33 -6.40
CA GLY A 75 -5.77 10.67 -6.29
C GLY A 75 -5.16 10.30 -4.93
N VAL A 76 -5.89 10.59 -3.83
CA VAL A 76 -5.44 10.27 -2.47
C VAL A 76 -5.35 8.75 -2.27
N LEU A 77 -6.38 8.02 -2.70
CA LEU A 77 -6.39 6.56 -2.62
C LEU A 77 -5.30 5.92 -3.50
N LEU A 78 -5.04 6.48 -4.68
CA LEU A 78 -3.98 6.03 -5.57
C LEU A 78 -2.60 6.16 -4.90
N ALA A 79 -2.31 7.27 -4.22
CA ALA A 79 -1.04 7.45 -3.51
C ALA A 79 -0.84 6.42 -2.38
N LEU A 80 -1.90 6.03 -1.67
CA LEU A 80 -1.85 4.94 -0.68
C LEU A 80 -1.63 3.57 -1.33
N ILE A 81 -2.28 3.31 -2.47
CA ILE A 81 -2.14 2.05 -3.21
C ILE A 81 -0.71 1.89 -3.72
N VAL A 82 -0.16 2.93 -4.35
CA VAL A 82 1.20 2.89 -4.91
C VAL A 82 2.23 2.70 -3.80
N GLU A 83 2.06 3.35 -2.66
CA GLU A 83 2.93 3.15 -1.49
C GLU A 83 2.87 1.70 -0.98
N LEU A 84 1.67 1.13 -0.83
CA LEU A 84 1.52 -0.28 -0.41
C LEU A 84 2.23 -1.24 -1.37
N LEU A 85 2.13 -0.98 -2.67
CA LEU A 85 2.83 -1.78 -3.68
C LEU A 85 4.34 -1.59 -3.58
N ASN A 86 4.83 -0.37 -3.38
CA ASN A 86 6.24 -0.09 -3.16
C ASN A 86 6.78 -0.86 -1.94
N SER A 87 6.13 -0.75 -0.79
CA SER A 87 6.53 -1.47 0.43
C SER A 87 6.45 -2.98 0.28
N ALA A 88 5.48 -3.50 -0.47
CA ALA A 88 5.39 -4.93 -0.77
C ALA A 88 6.57 -5.41 -1.62
N ILE A 89 7.00 -4.62 -2.61
CA ILE A 89 8.19 -4.91 -3.42
C ILE A 89 9.44 -4.88 -2.55
N GLU A 90 9.60 -3.87 -1.70
CA GLU A 90 10.74 -3.77 -0.77
C GLU A 90 10.81 -4.98 0.16
N ALA A 91 9.71 -5.34 0.81
CA ALA A 91 9.64 -6.51 1.69
C ALA A 91 9.94 -7.82 0.97
N ALA A 92 9.48 -7.98 -0.29
CA ALA A 92 9.76 -9.17 -1.09
C ALA A 92 11.25 -9.26 -1.46
N ILE A 93 11.89 -8.14 -1.79
CA ILE A 93 13.31 -8.08 -2.14
C ILE A 93 14.20 -8.30 -0.90
N ASP A 94 13.87 -7.68 0.23
CA ASP A 94 14.63 -7.78 1.48
C ASP A 94 14.64 -9.20 2.06
N ARG A 95 13.62 -10.00 1.75
CA ARG A 95 13.61 -11.42 2.10
C ARG A 95 14.64 -12.25 1.31
N ILE A 96 14.96 -11.88 0.07
CA ILE A 96 15.74 -12.73 -0.84
C ILE A 96 17.25 -12.63 -0.56
N SER A 97 17.79 -11.42 -0.43
CA SER A 97 19.20 -11.21 -0.10
C SER A 97 19.44 -9.78 0.37
N TYR A 98 20.20 -9.63 1.45
CA TYR A 98 20.71 -8.34 1.93
C TYR A 98 21.95 -7.87 1.16
N GLU A 99 22.52 -8.70 0.28
CA GLU A 99 23.56 -8.25 -0.65
C GLU A 99 22.91 -7.44 -1.78
N LEU A 100 23.49 -6.27 -2.08
CA LEU A 100 23.01 -5.35 -3.10
C LEU A 100 23.20 -5.94 -4.51
N HIS A 101 22.29 -6.81 -4.93
CA HIS A 101 22.22 -7.24 -6.33
C HIS A 101 21.73 -6.07 -7.20
N PRO A 102 22.36 -5.78 -8.35
CA PRO A 102 21.99 -4.65 -9.20
C PRO A 102 20.51 -4.64 -9.62
N LEU A 103 19.89 -5.81 -9.80
CA LEU A 103 18.46 -5.93 -10.12
C LEU A 103 17.57 -5.59 -8.92
N SER A 104 17.95 -5.99 -7.70
CA SER A 104 17.22 -5.66 -6.47
C SER A 104 17.18 -4.16 -6.26
N LYS A 105 18.32 -3.48 -6.48
CA LYS A 105 18.39 -2.02 -6.45
C LYS A 105 17.43 -1.39 -7.47
N ARG A 106 17.49 -1.81 -8.74
CA ARG A 106 16.60 -1.29 -9.79
C ARG A 106 15.12 -1.45 -9.47
N ALA A 107 14.72 -2.60 -8.93
CA ALA A 107 13.32 -2.84 -8.58
C ALA A 107 12.83 -1.90 -7.46
N LYS A 108 13.66 -1.67 -6.42
CA LYS A 108 13.35 -0.67 -5.37
C LYS A 108 13.30 0.76 -5.92
N ASP A 109 14.28 1.14 -6.75
CA ASP A 109 14.33 2.46 -7.37
C ASP A 109 13.07 2.74 -8.21
N MET A 110 12.59 1.75 -8.96
CA MET A 110 11.36 1.85 -9.76
C MET A 110 10.10 1.97 -8.89
N GLY A 111 10.03 1.25 -7.78
CA GLY A 111 8.92 1.38 -6.82
C GLY A 111 8.87 2.78 -6.20
N SER A 112 10.00 3.29 -5.74
CA SER A 112 10.13 4.67 -5.23
C SER A 112 9.80 5.72 -6.29
N ALA A 113 10.21 5.51 -7.55
CA ALA A 113 9.87 6.41 -8.65
C ALA A 113 8.36 6.42 -8.95
N ALA A 114 7.69 5.26 -8.93
CA ALA A 114 6.25 5.18 -9.08
C ALA A 114 5.52 5.97 -7.98
N GLN A 115 6.00 5.86 -6.74
CA GLN A 115 5.44 6.60 -5.61
C GLN A 115 5.60 8.12 -5.76
N LEU A 116 6.78 8.58 -6.18
CA LEU A 116 7.02 9.98 -6.47
C LEU A 116 6.05 10.51 -7.55
N LEU A 117 5.85 9.75 -8.63
CA LEU A 117 4.90 10.13 -9.69
C LEU A 117 3.46 10.18 -9.20
N ALA A 118 3.06 9.26 -8.31
CA ALA A 118 1.72 9.28 -7.70
C ALA A 118 1.51 10.53 -6.83
N LEU A 119 2.53 10.94 -6.05
CA LEU A 119 2.50 12.17 -5.27
C LEU A 119 2.46 13.43 -6.14
N CYS A 120 3.23 13.47 -7.24
CA CYS A 120 3.17 14.56 -8.21
C CYS A 120 1.80 14.66 -8.86
N LEU A 121 1.20 13.53 -9.25
CA LEU A 121 -0.15 13.48 -9.80
C LEU A 121 -1.19 13.98 -8.78
N LEU A 122 -1.10 13.53 -7.53
CA LEU A 122 -1.97 13.98 -6.44
C LEU A 122 -1.90 15.51 -6.28
N ALA A 123 -0.69 16.06 -6.17
CA ALA A 123 -0.48 17.50 -6.02
C ALA A 123 -0.99 18.29 -7.23
N LEU A 124 -0.72 17.82 -8.46
CA LEU A 124 -1.15 18.47 -9.69
C LEU A 124 -2.67 18.51 -9.81
N VAL A 125 -3.35 17.39 -9.57
CA VAL A 125 -4.81 17.29 -9.64
C VAL A 125 -5.45 18.23 -8.63
N TRP A 126 -4.96 18.23 -7.38
CA TRP A 126 -5.46 19.14 -6.35
C TRP A 126 -5.24 20.60 -6.70
N ALA A 127 -4.05 20.95 -7.21
CA ALA A 127 -3.76 22.31 -7.63
C ALA A 127 -4.68 22.76 -8.78
N VAL A 128 -4.86 21.93 -9.82
CA VAL A 128 -5.68 22.28 -10.99
C VAL A 128 -7.14 22.49 -10.63
N ILE A 129 -7.69 21.69 -9.72
CA ILE A 129 -9.11 21.79 -9.32
C ILE A 129 -9.36 23.01 -8.40
N LEU A 130 -8.34 23.47 -7.67
CA LEU A 130 -8.47 24.56 -6.69
C LEU A 130 -8.08 25.95 -7.24
N LEU A 131 -7.49 26.01 -8.43
CA LEU A 131 -7.15 27.26 -9.15
C LEU A 131 -8.35 27.77 -9.95
#